data_AF-A0A1D2V107-F1
#
_entry.id   AF-A0A1D2V107-F1
#
_cell.length_a   1.000
_cell.length_b   1.000
_cell.length_c   1.000
_cell.angle_alpha   90.00
_cell.angle_beta   90.00
_cell.angle_gamma   90.00
#
_symmetry.space_group_name_H-M   'P 1'
#
loop_
_entity.id
_entity.type
_entity.pdbx_description
1 polymer ?
#
loop_
_entity_poly.entity_id
_entity_poly.type
_entity_poly.pdbx_seq_one_letter_code
_entity_poly.pdbx_strand_id
1 'polypeptide(L)'
;MFLTKTIILKIANPDNDLVETMQKYSDGMNYASEVLFDKGKPIPAMKLQQEVYSYLRETLKLKSQMSCNIPRQVAGCYKTLHKQKKA
;
A
#
# COMPACT_ATOMS: atom_id res chain seq x y z
N MET A 1 34.48 7.88 -31.15
CA MET A 1 33.28 8.70 -30.92
C MET A 1 32.07 7.79 -31.10
N PHE A 2 31.30 7.51 -30.05
CA PHE A 2 30.15 6.61 -30.15
C PHE A 2 28.91 7.39 -30.62
N LEU A 3 28.26 6.90 -31.66
CA LEU A 3 27.04 7.49 -32.19
C LEU A 3 25.83 6.92 -31.45
N THR A 4 25.11 7.74 -30.69
CA THR A 4 23.87 7.35 -30.01
C THR A 4 22.67 7.83 -30.83
N LYS A 5 21.72 6.93 -31.13
CA LYS A 5 20.44 7.27 -31.76
C LYS A 5 19.29 6.85 -30.87
N THR A 6 18.28 7.71 -30.75
CA THR A 6 17.06 7.44 -29.99
C THR A 6 15.92 7.05 -30.93
N ILE A 7 15.14 6.04 -30.56
CA ILE A 7 13.96 5.57 -31.29
C ILE A 7 12.78 5.51 -30.34
N ILE A 8 11.60 5.91 -30.82
CA ILE A 8 10.35 5.84 -30.06
C ILE A 8 9.83 4.41 -30.15
N LEU A 9 9.92 3.67 -29.04
CA LEU A 9 9.33 2.34 -28.91
C LEU A 9 7.87 2.48 -28.48
N LYS A 10 6.95 2.01 -29.31
CA LYS A 10 5.55 1.81 -28.91
C LYS A 10 5.42 0.43 -28.28
N ILE A 11 4.89 0.39 -27.06
CA ILE A 11 4.53 -0.87 -26.40
C ILE A 11 3.26 -1.39 -27.09
N ALA A 12 3.38 -2.51 -27.81
CA ALA A 12 2.29 -3.06 -28.60
C ALA A 12 1.12 -3.57 -27.73
N ASN A 13 1.42 -4.12 -26.56
CA ASN A 13 0.45 -4.64 -25.60
C ASN A 13 0.79 -4.11 -24.20
N PRO A 14 0.23 -2.98 -23.77
CA PRO A 14 0.44 -2.49 -22.42
C PRO A 14 -0.24 -3.44 -21.42
N ASP A 15 0.55 -3.98 -20.49
CA ASP A 15 0.04 -4.74 -19.34
C ASP A 15 -0.45 -3.74 -18.27
N ASN A 16 -1.76 -3.67 -18.09
CA ASN A 16 -2.40 -2.78 -17.13
C ASN A 16 -2.65 -3.48 -15.77
N ASP A 17 -2.36 -4.77 -15.64
CA ASP A 17 -2.64 -5.53 -14.41
C ASP A 17 -1.80 -4.98 -13.25
N LEU A 18 -0.57 -4.55 -13.54
CA LEU A 18 0.27 -3.89 -12.55
C LEU A 18 -0.33 -2.55 -12.11
N VAL A 19 -0.83 -1.75 -13.04
CA VAL A 19 -1.45 -0.44 -12.72
C VAL A 19 -2.67 -0.64 -11.84
N GLU A 20 -3.55 -1.58 -12.19
CA GLU A 20 -4.73 -1.91 -11.40
C GLU A 20 -4.35 -2.44 -10.00
N THR A 21 -3.32 -3.29 -9.93
CA THR A 21 -2.81 -3.81 -8.66
C THR A 21 -2.26 -2.70 -7.77
N MET A 22 -1.54 -1.73 -8.35
CA MET A 22 -0.98 -0.59 -7.61
C MET A 22 -2.08 0.38 -7.14
N GLN A 23 -3.14 0.55 -7.92
CA GLN A 23 -4.31 1.32 -7.49
C GLN A 23 -4.99 0.67 -6.28
N LYS A 24 -5.32 -0.62 -6.38
CA LYS A 24 -5.92 -1.38 -5.27
C LYS A 24 -5.04 -1.38 -4.02
N TYR A 25 -3.72 -1.44 -4.19
CA TYR A 25 -2.78 -1.35 -3.07
C TYR A 25 -2.82 0.01 -2.38
N SER A 26 -2.90 1.08 -3.16
CA SER A 26 -3.03 2.46 -2.66
C SER A 26 -4.36 2.66 -1.92
N ASP A 27 -5.46 2.15 -2.46
CA ASP A 27 -6.77 2.18 -1.82
C ASP A 27 -6.75 1.42 -0.48
N GLY A 28 -6.07 0.27 -0.45
CA GLY A 28 -5.87 -0.52 0.77
C GLY A 28 -5.03 0.20 1.83
N MET A 29 -4.00 0.94 1.41
CA MET A 29 -3.20 1.79 2.31
C MET A 29 -4.04 2.91 2.92
N ASN A 30 -4.89 3.56 2.12
CA ASN A 30 -5.76 4.63 2.58
C ASN A 30 -6.78 4.10 3.60
N TYR A 31 -7.46 2.99 3.27
CA TYR A 31 -8.41 2.34 4.18
C TYR A 31 -7.77 1.95 5.52
N ALA A 32 -6.61 1.28 5.48
CA ALA A 32 -5.94 0.88 6.72
C ALA A 32 -5.44 2.09 7.53
N SER A 33 -5.05 3.18 6.86
CA SER A 33 -4.66 4.44 7.50
C SER A 33 -5.83 5.09 8.22
N GLU A 34 -7.01 5.13 7.59
CA GLU A 34 -8.24 5.66 8.17
C GLU A 34 -8.67 4.87 9.42
N VAL A 35 -8.76 3.53 9.30
CA VAL A 35 -9.08 2.64 10.43
C VAL A 35 -8.12 2.83 11.60
N LEU A 36 -6.83 3.03 11.32
CA LEU A 36 -5.83 3.28 12.36
C LEU A 36 -5.98 4.67 12.98
N PHE A 37 -6.21 5.69 12.16
CA PHE A 37 -6.36 7.07 12.58
C PHE A 37 -7.55 7.25 13.51
N ASP A 38 -8.68 6.62 13.20
CA ASP A 38 -9.92 6.69 14.01
C ASP A 38 -9.75 6.14 15.43
N LYS A 39 -8.77 5.24 15.65
CA LYS A 39 -8.44 4.75 17.00
C LYS A 39 -7.67 5.75 17.85
N GLY A 40 -7.08 6.78 17.23
CA GLY A 40 -6.35 7.86 17.90
C GLY A 40 -5.04 7.45 18.58
N LYS A 41 -4.61 6.20 18.48
CA LYS A 41 -3.38 5.69 19.12
C LYS A 41 -2.66 4.66 18.25
N PRO A 42 -1.33 4.50 18.38
CA PRO A 42 -0.60 3.48 17.64
C PRO A 42 -1.06 2.11 18.15
N ILE A 43 -1.38 1.21 17.24
CA ILE A 43 -1.64 -0.20 17.55
C ILE A 43 -0.60 -1.10 16.89
N PRO A 44 -0.37 -2.31 17.42
CA PRO A 44 0.48 -3.30 16.77
C PRO A 44 -0.07 -3.70 15.40
N ALA A 45 0.83 -3.94 14.44
CA ALA A 45 0.48 -4.37 13.08
C ALA A 45 -0.43 -5.61 13.06
N MET A 46 -0.23 -6.56 13.99
CA MET A 46 -1.07 -7.76 14.11
C MET A 46 -2.53 -7.41 14.41
N LYS A 47 -2.78 -6.44 15.29
CA LYS A 47 -4.15 -5.99 15.62
C LYS A 47 -4.78 -5.28 14.43
N LEU A 48 -4.03 -4.39 13.76
CA LEU A 48 -4.53 -3.71 12.56
C LEU A 48 -4.86 -4.72 11.46
N GLN A 49 -4.01 -5.74 11.26
CA GLN A 49 -4.25 -6.79 10.27
C GLN A 49 -5.54 -7.56 10.55
N GLN A 50 -5.83 -7.92 11.79
CA GLN A 50 -7.10 -8.61 12.14
C GLN A 50 -8.34 -7.81 11.73
N GLU A 51 -8.26 -6.48 11.72
CA GLU A 51 -9.38 -5.62 11.38
C GLU A 51 -9.50 -5.34 9.88
N VAL A 52 -8.36 -5.19 9.18
CA VAL A 52 -8.37 -4.77 7.76
C VAL A 52 -8.26 -5.94 6.78
N TYR A 53 -7.76 -7.10 7.20
CA TYR A 53 -7.38 -8.18 6.28
C TYR A 53 -8.53 -8.70 5.43
N SER A 54 -9.73 -8.89 6.01
CA SER A 54 -10.90 -9.34 5.25
C SER A 54 -11.28 -8.35 4.16
N TYR A 55 -11.28 -7.04 4.46
CA TYR A 55 -11.54 -6.01 3.44
C TYR A 55 -10.50 -6.05 2.31
N LEU A 56 -9.21 -6.12 2.66
CA LEU A 56 -8.12 -6.15 1.67
C LEU A 56 -8.19 -7.39 0.76
N ARG A 57 -8.53 -8.57 1.30
CA ARG A 57 -8.60 -9.82 0.55
C ARG A 57 -9.90 -9.99 -0.22
N GLU A 58 -11.02 -9.67 0.41
CA GLU A 58 -12.35 -10.00 -0.11
C GLU A 58 -12.95 -8.85 -0.92
N THR A 59 -12.67 -7.60 -0.55
CA THR A 59 -13.18 -6.42 -1.26
C THR A 59 -12.19 -5.95 -2.32
N LEU A 60 -10.95 -5.63 -1.92
CA LEU A 60 -9.92 -5.15 -2.85
C LEU A 60 -9.23 -6.26 -3.66
N LYS A 61 -9.52 -7.53 -3.36
CA LYS A 61 -8.96 -8.71 -4.05
C LYS A 61 -7.42 -8.73 -4.09
N LEU A 62 -6.76 -8.06 -3.14
CA LEU A 62 -5.30 -8.01 -3.08
C LEU A 62 -4.75 -9.38 -2.71
N LYS A 63 -3.56 -9.75 -3.24
CA LYS A 63 -2.86 -10.99 -2.85
C LYS A 63 -2.53 -11.00 -1.35
N SER A 64 -2.36 -12.19 -0.77
CA SER A 64 -2.13 -12.37 0.67
C SER A 64 -0.91 -11.59 1.17
N GLN A 65 0.19 -11.64 0.43
CA GLN A 65 1.41 -10.89 0.75
C GLN A 65 1.15 -9.37 0.82
N MET A 66 0.43 -8.81 -0.16
CA MET A 66 0.09 -7.38 -0.20
C MET A 66 -0.84 -7.00 0.96
N SER A 67 -1.84 -7.85 1.22
CA SER A 67 -2.81 -7.65 2.31
C SER A 67 -2.17 -7.68 3.69
N CYS A 68 -1.12 -8.48 3.89
CA CYS A 68 -0.33 -8.48 5.14
C CYS A 68 0.68 -7.33 5.21
N ASN A 69 1.18 -6.84 4.06
CA ASN A 69 2.17 -5.77 4.02
C ASN A 69 1.56 -4.41 4.36
N ILE A 70 0.34 -4.12 3.90
CA ILE A 70 -0.39 -2.88 4.17
C ILE A 70 -0.44 -2.55 5.68
N PRO A 71 -1.03 -3.39 6.55
CA PRO A 71 -1.13 -3.09 7.98
C PRO A 71 0.23 -2.99 8.67
N ARG A 72 1.26 -3.71 8.18
CA ARG A 72 2.62 -3.62 8.70
C ARG A 72 3.24 -2.24 8.42
N GLN A 73 3.12 -1.76 7.19
CA GLN A 73 3.65 -0.46 6.80
C GLN A 73 2.89 0.68 7.48
N VAL A 74 1.56 0.64 7.46
CA VAL A 74 0.70 1.67 8.06
C VAL A 74 0.96 1.79 9.57
N ALA A 75 0.95 0.68 10.31
CA ALA A 75 1.22 0.71 11.75
C ALA A 75 2.63 1.20 12.08
N GLY A 76 3.63 0.81 11.27
CA GLY A 76 5.02 1.27 11.42
C GLY A 76 5.16 2.78 11.18
N CYS A 77 4.59 3.28 10.09
CA CYS A 77 4.63 4.71 9.75
C CYS A 77 3.91 5.54 10.80
N TYR A 78 2.70 5.14 11.20
CA TYR A 78 1.93 5.86 12.21
C TYR A 78 2.66 5.93 13.56
N LYS A 79 3.32 4.84 13.98
CA LYS A 79 4.13 4.82 15.21
C LYS A 79 5.26 5.85 15.15
N THR A 80 5.95 5.94 14.01
CA THR A 80 7.03 6.92 13.79
C THR A 80 6.49 8.35 13.80
N LEU A 81 5.43 8.63 13.05
CA LEU A 81 4.79 9.96 13.00
C LEU A 81 4.28 10.40 14.37
N HIS A 82 3.66 9.49 15.12
CA HIS A 82 3.19 9.81 16.46
C HIS A 82 4.35 10.13 17.42
N LYS A 83 5.48 9.43 17.31
CA LYS A 83 6.68 9.74 18.08
C LYS A 83 7.23 11.13 17.72
N GLN A 84 7.26 11.48 16.44
CA GLN A 84 7.73 12.79 15.98
C GLN A 84 6.82 13.93 16.46
N LYS A 85 5.50 13.76 16.44
CA LYS A 85 4.56 14.78 16.95
C LYS A 85 4.72 15.08 18.45
N LYS A 86 5.29 14.15 19.22
CA LYS A 86 5.54 14.30 20.67
C LYS A 86 6.92 14.91 20.99
N ALA A 87 7.82 14.98 20.01
CA ALA A 87 9.15 15.56 20.16
C ALA A 87 9.09 17.06 19.88
#